data_AF-A0A7Z2YEI3-F1
#
_entry.id   AF-A0A7Z2YEI3-F1
#
_cell.length_a   1.000
_cell.length_b   1.000
_cell.length_c   1.000
_cell.angle_alpha   90.00
_cell.angle_beta   90.00
_cell.angle_gamma   90.00
#
_symmetry.space_group_name_H-M   'P 1'
#
loop_
_entity.id
_entity.type
_entity.pdbx_description
1 polymer ?
#
loop_
_entity_poly.entity_id
_entity_poly.type
_entity_poly.pdbx_seq_one_letter_code
_entity_poly.pdbx_strand_id
1 'polypeptide(L)'
;MIHRLDTSLKWLFFALPTTAFMGHKFLVINAVLIFLVSLTRMTRDAFQNNAFKPLIYAFLLTIPLSIPHVIIDGGRMAALDTPSRYLLVAIMAMGLSQFRVSLDWFYKSFMAASIVSFILFPIYCHLYLGTDRYFTELFGKHVYVLAVAYYSIIGMLVCACAIRSYLGRGQTKWAIYAAMCSILFFITSFLSGSKVLLVSLPILALIVALSVLQLEKSQRPKVYLASSIVIVASIVFFPTTTMFERIERDVENINLDTTTSTNARIEMLKSGYHTFIEAPLFGMGYEKRKEFNNKLYDEGVIFFPYLEDGKHSLHNEYVNALAKKGIIGFILVSLLYLAPIYCAYKLRENNGDVLLLITVFVGAFVCIGATQAPLFGSSTSTYYAIISLFILLTLRRGAVSSQ
;
A
#
# COMPACT_ATOMS: atom_id res chain seq x y z
N MET A 1 -20.30 -3.97 -28.39
CA MET A 1 -19.38 -4.78 -27.56
C MET A 1 -18.50 -3.91 -26.65
N ILE A 2 -17.81 -2.90 -27.19
CA ILE A 2 -16.87 -2.01 -26.45
C ILE A 2 -17.51 -1.33 -25.21
N HIS A 3 -18.70 -0.75 -25.35
CA HIS A 3 -19.40 -0.12 -24.21
C HIS A 3 -19.74 -1.12 -23.09
N ARG A 4 -20.10 -2.38 -23.41
CA ARG A 4 -20.36 -3.39 -22.37
C ARG A 4 -19.07 -3.74 -21.61
N LEU A 5 -17.95 -3.83 -22.31
CA LEU A 5 -16.63 -4.04 -21.70
C LEU A 5 -16.18 -2.87 -20.83
N ASP A 6 -16.49 -1.61 -21.19
CA ASP A 6 -16.23 -0.45 -20.33
C ASP A 6 -16.99 -0.52 -19.02
N THR A 7 -18.27 -0.90 -19.07
CA THR A 7 -19.10 -1.06 -17.88
C THR A 7 -18.56 -2.17 -16.98
N SER A 8 -18.22 -3.34 -17.55
CA SER A 8 -17.60 -4.44 -16.80
C SER A 8 -16.29 -4.00 -16.14
N LEU A 9 -15.44 -3.29 -16.87
CA LEU A 9 -14.15 -2.83 -16.36
C LEU A 9 -14.30 -1.82 -15.21
N LYS A 10 -15.27 -0.90 -15.29
CA LYS A 10 -15.60 0.02 -14.18
C LYS A 10 -15.98 -0.73 -12.91
N TRP A 11 -16.77 -1.80 -13.02
CA TRP A 11 -17.16 -2.62 -11.87
C TRP A 11 -16.01 -3.47 -11.33
N LEU A 12 -15.12 -3.98 -12.20
CA LEU A 12 -13.92 -4.68 -11.76
C LEU A 12 -13.01 -3.77 -10.93
N PHE A 13 -12.74 -2.54 -11.41
CA PHE A 13 -12.00 -1.53 -10.64
C PHE A 13 -12.73 -1.12 -9.36
N PHE A 14 -14.06 -1.01 -9.39
CA PHE A 14 -14.86 -0.70 -8.19
C PHE A 14 -14.74 -1.78 -7.11
N ALA A 15 -14.70 -3.05 -7.51
CA ALA A 15 -14.58 -4.16 -6.58
C ALA A 15 -13.16 -4.32 -6.01
N LEU A 16 -12.13 -3.72 -6.64
CA LEU A 16 -10.73 -3.97 -6.32
C LEU A 16 -10.38 -3.71 -4.83
N PRO A 17 -10.71 -2.55 -4.22
CA PRO A 17 -10.41 -2.33 -2.80
C PRO A 17 -11.12 -3.34 -1.90
N THR A 18 -12.36 -3.72 -2.22
CA THR A 18 -13.14 -4.71 -1.48
C THR A 18 -12.52 -6.11 -1.57
N THR A 19 -12.13 -6.55 -2.77
CA THR A 19 -11.50 -7.86 -2.96
C THR A 19 -10.16 -7.99 -2.24
N ALA A 20 -9.44 -6.88 -2.03
CA ALA A 20 -8.23 -6.87 -1.23
C ALA A 20 -8.48 -7.26 0.24
N PHE A 21 -9.61 -6.80 0.81
CA PHE A 21 -10.04 -7.18 2.16
C PHE A 21 -10.56 -8.61 2.26
N MET A 22 -11.11 -9.17 1.18
CA MET A 22 -11.55 -10.57 1.15
C MET A 22 -10.38 -11.57 1.11
N GLY A 23 -9.18 -11.11 0.72
CA GLY A 23 -7.93 -11.86 0.77
C GLY A 23 -7.20 -11.97 -0.57
N HIS A 24 -5.97 -12.49 -0.54
CA HIS A 24 -5.06 -12.52 -1.69
C HIS A 24 -5.68 -13.14 -2.95
N LYS A 25 -6.38 -14.27 -2.80
CA LYS A 25 -7.00 -14.99 -3.93
C LYS A 25 -8.02 -14.12 -4.66
N PHE A 26 -8.88 -13.42 -3.93
CA PHE A 26 -9.91 -12.56 -4.52
C PHE A 26 -9.30 -11.36 -5.24
N LEU A 27 -8.27 -10.74 -4.65
CA LEU A 27 -7.51 -9.68 -5.29
C LEU A 27 -6.87 -10.14 -6.61
N VAL A 28 -6.24 -11.33 -6.62
CA VAL A 28 -5.61 -11.88 -7.81
C VAL A 28 -6.64 -12.23 -8.88
N ILE A 29 -7.77 -12.84 -8.52
CA ILE A 29 -8.85 -13.13 -9.48
C ILE A 29 -9.35 -11.84 -10.12
N ASN A 30 -9.61 -10.79 -9.33
CA ASN A 30 -10.04 -9.50 -9.84
C ASN A 30 -8.97 -8.88 -10.77
N ALA A 31 -7.70 -8.93 -10.37
CA ALA A 31 -6.57 -8.48 -11.20
C ALA A 31 -6.49 -9.23 -12.53
N VAL A 32 -6.64 -10.55 -12.54
CA VAL A 32 -6.64 -11.36 -13.77
C VAL A 32 -7.82 -11.00 -14.67
N LEU A 33 -9.00 -10.76 -14.12
CA LEU A 33 -10.15 -10.31 -14.92
C LEU A 33 -9.90 -8.93 -15.57
N ILE A 34 -9.30 -7.98 -14.84
CA ILE A 34 -8.89 -6.69 -15.39
C ILE A 34 -7.83 -6.89 -16.49
N PHE A 35 -6.87 -7.79 -16.28
CA PHE A 35 -5.82 -8.12 -17.24
C PHE A 35 -6.43 -8.65 -18.54
N LEU A 36 -7.29 -9.65 -18.47
CA LEU A 36 -7.92 -10.25 -19.66
C LEU A 36 -8.72 -9.22 -20.47
N VAL A 37 -9.47 -8.35 -19.79
CA VAL A 37 -10.20 -7.27 -20.47
C VAL A 37 -9.22 -6.26 -21.09
N SER A 38 -8.10 -5.95 -20.42
CA SER A 38 -7.09 -5.02 -20.96
C SER A 38 -6.42 -5.52 -22.24
N LEU A 39 -6.24 -6.84 -22.39
CA LEU A 39 -5.66 -7.44 -23.59
C LEU A 39 -6.53 -7.19 -24.84
N THR A 40 -7.86 -7.20 -24.69
CA THR A 40 -8.80 -6.93 -25.80
C THR A 40 -8.70 -5.50 -26.34
N ARG A 41 -7.98 -4.62 -25.65
CA ARG A 41 -7.83 -3.19 -25.96
C ARG A 41 -6.41 -2.82 -26.37
N MET A 42 -5.52 -3.81 -26.45
CA MET A 42 -4.12 -3.56 -26.77
C MET A 42 -3.97 -3.31 -28.26
N THR A 43 -3.76 -2.04 -28.64
CA THR A 43 -3.47 -1.62 -30.02
C THR A 43 -2.14 -0.90 -30.07
N ARG A 44 -1.50 -0.89 -31.26
CA ARG A 44 -0.23 -0.19 -31.48
C ARG A 44 -0.36 1.31 -31.16
N ASP A 45 -1.47 1.92 -31.58
CA ASP A 45 -1.76 3.34 -31.33
C ASP A 45 -2.00 3.63 -29.85
N ALA A 46 -2.69 2.72 -29.13
CA ALA A 46 -2.92 2.84 -27.70
C ALA A 46 -1.60 2.83 -26.89
N PHE A 47 -0.58 2.12 -27.37
CA PHE A 47 0.76 2.12 -26.78
C PHE A 47 1.56 3.38 -27.15
N GLN A 48 1.61 3.76 -28.42
CA GLN A 48 2.39 4.92 -28.87
C GLN A 48 1.92 6.22 -28.23
N ASN A 49 0.60 6.41 -28.07
CA ASN A 49 0.00 7.59 -27.47
C ASN A 49 -0.25 7.45 -25.96
N ASN A 50 0.37 6.47 -25.32
CA ASN A 50 0.12 6.19 -23.92
C ASN A 50 0.74 7.26 -23.01
N ALA A 51 -0.11 8.01 -22.32
CA ALA A 51 0.33 9.01 -21.36
C ALA A 51 0.87 8.41 -20.04
N PHE A 52 0.75 7.09 -19.82
CA PHE A 52 1.32 6.37 -18.67
C PHE A 52 2.69 5.74 -18.94
N LYS A 53 3.40 6.13 -20.02
CA LYS A 53 4.75 5.60 -20.37
C LYS A 53 5.73 5.52 -19.19
N PRO A 54 5.89 6.55 -18.33
CA PRO A 54 6.80 6.46 -17.19
C PRO A 54 6.44 5.33 -16.21
N LEU A 55 5.14 5.13 -15.92
CA LEU A 55 4.66 4.02 -15.09
C LEU A 55 4.97 2.67 -15.77
N ILE A 56 4.67 2.57 -17.06
CA ILE A 56 4.89 1.34 -17.85
C ILE A 56 6.36 0.97 -17.83
N TYR A 57 7.27 1.90 -18.12
CA TYR A 57 8.71 1.64 -18.12
C TYR A 57 9.22 1.29 -16.73
N ALA A 58 8.81 2.00 -15.68
CA ALA A 58 9.20 1.67 -14.31
C ALA A 58 8.78 0.25 -13.92
N PHE A 59 7.56 -0.16 -14.28
CA PHE A 59 7.04 -1.50 -13.97
C PHE A 59 7.68 -2.59 -14.84
N LEU A 60 7.94 -2.33 -16.12
CA LEU A 60 8.67 -3.24 -17.00
C LEU A 60 10.11 -3.47 -16.54
N LEU A 61 10.79 -2.42 -16.09
CA LEU A 61 12.18 -2.49 -15.62
C LEU A 61 12.34 -3.39 -14.38
N THR A 62 11.27 -3.71 -13.65
CA THR A 62 11.35 -4.61 -12.51
C THR A 62 11.87 -6.01 -12.85
N ILE A 63 11.59 -6.50 -14.06
CA ILE A 63 12.05 -7.82 -14.54
C ILE A 63 13.55 -7.82 -14.83
N PRO A 64 14.09 -7.02 -15.78
CA PRO A 64 15.52 -7.04 -16.10
C PRO A 64 16.38 -6.67 -14.90
N LEU A 65 15.94 -5.74 -14.05
CA LEU A 65 16.66 -5.37 -12.83
C LEU A 65 16.63 -6.46 -11.75
N SER A 66 15.76 -7.47 -11.86
CA SER A 66 15.74 -8.63 -10.97
C SER A 66 16.54 -9.82 -11.50
N ILE A 67 17.00 -9.81 -12.76
CA ILE A 67 17.79 -10.90 -13.35
C ILE A 67 19.10 -11.14 -12.59
N PRO A 68 19.90 -10.11 -12.22
CA PRO A 68 21.13 -10.36 -11.46
C PRO A 68 20.88 -11.12 -10.16
N HIS A 69 19.79 -10.79 -9.46
CA HIS A 69 19.41 -11.48 -8.24
C HIS A 69 19.03 -12.94 -8.49
N VAL A 70 18.30 -13.23 -9.57
CA VAL A 70 17.99 -14.62 -9.99
C VAL A 70 19.27 -15.42 -10.23
N ILE A 71 20.25 -14.83 -10.91
CA ILE A 71 21.54 -15.48 -11.20
C ILE A 71 22.31 -15.75 -9.89
N ILE A 72 22.40 -14.75 -9.01
CA ILE A 72 23.08 -14.87 -7.71
C ILE A 72 22.43 -15.95 -6.83
N ASP A 73 21.10 -16.12 -6.95
CA ASP A 73 20.34 -17.12 -6.22
C ASP A 73 20.30 -18.51 -6.88
N GLY A 74 21.22 -18.79 -7.81
CA GLY A 74 21.33 -20.11 -8.46
C GLY A 74 20.17 -20.41 -9.42
N GLY A 75 19.56 -19.38 -10.01
CA GLY A 75 18.46 -19.53 -10.97
C GLY A 75 17.07 -19.64 -10.34
N ARG A 76 16.90 -19.34 -9.05
CA ARG A 76 15.59 -19.41 -8.38
C ARG A 76 14.61 -18.38 -8.95
N MET A 77 13.64 -18.87 -9.73
CA MET A 77 12.59 -18.05 -10.36
C MET A 77 11.64 -17.38 -9.35
N ALA A 78 11.63 -17.81 -8.08
CA ALA A 78 10.87 -17.16 -7.02
C ALA A 78 11.20 -15.65 -6.86
N ALA A 79 12.42 -15.23 -7.22
CA ALA A 79 12.82 -13.83 -7.25
C ALA A 79 12.02 -12.96 -8.26
N LEU A 80 11.36 -13.59 -9.25
CA LEU A 80 10.53 -12.94 -10.25
C LEU A 80 9.03 -12.91 -9.88
N ASP A 81 8.62 -13.52 -8.77
CA ASP A 81 7.22 -13.55 -8.33
C ASP A 81 6.67 -12.12 -8.12
N THR A 82 7.37 -11.27 -7.38
CA THR A 82 6.96 -9.87 -7.20
C THR A 82 7.10 -9.03 -8.48
N PRO A 83 8.23 -9.04 -9.22
CA PRO A 83 8.35 -8.38 -10.52
C PRO A 83 7.23 -8.75 -11.52
N SER A 84 6.76 -10.00 -11.54
CA SER A 84 5.70 -10.44 -12.44
C SER A 84 4.38 -9.69 -12.25
N ARG A 85 4.09 -9.25 -11.01
CA ARG A 85 2.88 -8.46 -10.67
C ARG A 85 2.96 -7.06 -11.27
N TYR A 86 4.13 -6.43 -11.21
CA TYR A 86 4.37 -5.14 -11.86
C TYR A 86 4.31 -5.26 -13.39
N LEU A 87 4.88 -6.32 -13.95
CA LEU A 87 4.77 -6.63 -15.39
C LEU A 87 3.31 -6.74 -15.83
N LEU A 88 2.49 -7.49 -15.08
CA LEU A 88 1.06 -7.64 -15.36
C LEU A 88 0.33 -6.28 -15.39
N VAL A 89 0.63 -5.39 -14.45
CA VAL A 89 0.04 -4.04 -14.44
C VAL A 89 0.63 -3.13 -15.51
N ALA A 90 1.89 -3.31 -15.91
CA ALA A 90 2.45 -2.60 -17.05
C ALA A 90 1.66 -2.92 -18.32
N ILE A 91 1.34 -4.20 -18.55
CA ILE A 91 0.52 -4.63 -19.70
C ILE A 91 -0.91 -4.06 -19.59
N MET A 92 -1.52 -4.07 -18.40
CA MET A 92 -2.82 -3.40 -18.19
C MET A 92 -2.75 -1.92 -18.56
N ALA A 93 -1.71 -1.21 -18.12
CA ALA A 93 -1.54 0.20 -18.41
C ALA A 93 -1.37 0.48 -19.91
N MET A 94 -0.80 -0.46 -20.67
CA MET A 94 -0.73 -0.39 -22.14
C MET A 94 -2.12 -0.44 -22.77
N GLY A 95 -2.96 -1.41 -22.38
CA GLY A 95 -4.30 -1.60 -22.96
C GLY A 95 -5.37 -0.64 -22.44
N LEU A 96 -5.17 -0.02 -21.27
CA LEU A 96 -6.16 0.84 -20.62
C LEU A 96 -5.88 2.34 -20.76
N SER A 97 -4.98 2.74 -21.64
CA SER A 97 -4.57 4.15 -21.80
C SER A 97 -5.72 5.10 -22.19
N GLN A 98 -6.72 4.60 -22.91
CA GLN A 98 -7.90 5.35 -23.34
C GLN A 98 -9.10 5.17 -22.39
N PHE A 99 -9.05 4.18 -21.51
CA PHE A 99 -10.10 3.94 -20.54
C PHE A 99 -10.09 5.02 -19.46
N ARG A 100 -11.27 5.46 -19.03
CA ARG A 100 -11.43 6.52 -18.04
C ARG A 100 -12.42 6.10 -16.97
N VAL A 101 -12.10 6.47 -15.74
CA VAL A 101 -12.98 6.31 -14.59
C VAL A 101 -13.15 7.67 -13.92
N SER A 102 -14.33 7.97 -13.37
CA SER A 102 -14.49 9.22 -12.63
C SER A 102 -13.79 9.11 -11.27
N LEU A 103 -13.24 10.23 -10.79
CA LEU A 103 -12.68 10.30 -9.44
C LEU A 103 -13.73 9.99 -8.35
N ASP A 104 -14.99 10.35 -8.59
CA ASP A 104 -16.12 9.99 -7.74
C ASP A 104 -16.32 8.47 -7.63
N TRP A 105 -16.18 7.73 -8.74
CA TRP A 105 -16.27 6.28 -8.75
C TRP A 105 -15.13 5.61 -7.97
N PHE A 106 -13.92 6.18 -8.07
CA PHE A 106 -12.78 5.75 -7.26
C PHE A 106 -13.07 5.93 -5.76
N TYR A 107 -13.54 7.10 -5.33
CA TYR A 107 -13.86 7.32 -3.91
C TYR A 107 -14.97 6.37 -3.41
N LYS A 108 -16.03 6.18 -4.20
CA LYS A 108 -17.12 5.27 -3.85
C LYS A 108 -16.66 3.81 -3.74
N SER A 109 -15.67 3.38 -4.52
CA SER A 109 -15.10 2.04 -4.40
C SER A 109 -14.46 1.79 -3.03
N PHE A 110 -13.76 2.79 -2.49
CA PHE A 110 -13.18 2.73 -1.15
C PHE A 110 -14.23 2.84 -0.04
N MET A 111 -15.28 3.64 -0.23
CA MET A 111 -16.41 3.69 0.71
C MET A 111 -17.14 2.34 0.80
N ALA A 112 -17.34 1.66 -0.32
CA ALA A 112 -17.90 0.31 -0.32
C ALA A 112 -16.97 -0.68 0.42
N ALA A 113 -15.66 -0.60 0.16
CA ALA A 113 -14.68 -1.43 0.84
C ALA A 113 -14.61 -1.20 2.35
N SER A 114 -14.87 0.03 2.84
CA SER A 114 -14.88 0.31 4.29
C SER A 114 -16.00 -0.44 5.02
N ILE A 115 -17.16 -0.55 4.38
CA ILE A 115 -18.31 -1.27 4.95
C ILE A 115 -17.97 -2.76 5.02
N VAL A 116 -17.47 -3.33 3.92
CA VAL A 116 -17.09 -4.74 3.87
C VAL A 116 -15.96 -5.05 4.85
N SER A 117 -14.93 -4.21 4.94
CA SER A 117 -13.84 -4.42 5.89
C SER A 117 -14.33 -4.36 7.34
N PHE A 118 -15.22 -3.41 7.66
CA PHE A 118 -15.77 -3.28 9.01
C PHE A 118 -16.62 -4.49 9.42
N ILE A 119 -17.45 -5.00 8.51
CA ILE A 119 -18.26 -6.20 8.75
C ILE A 119 -17.35 -7.43 8.91
N LEU A 120 -16.37 -7.62 8.04
CA LEU A 120 -15.52 -8.80 8.06
C LEU A 120 -14.60 -8.85 9.28
N PHE A 121 -13.98 -7.73 9.65
CA PHE A 121 -12.91 -7.74 10.65
C PHE A 121 -13.41 -7.33 12.05
N PRO A 122 -13.80 -6.07 12.31
CA PRO A 122 -14.42 -5.69 13.58
C PRO A 122 -15.63 -6.55 13.98
N ILE A 123 -16.64 -6.71 13.13
CA ILE A 123 -17.86 -7.42 13.52
C ILE A 123 -17.63 -8.93 13.54
N TYR A 124 -17.23 -9.53 12.42
CA TYR A 124 -17.16 -10.97 12.32
C TYR A 124 -15.92 -11.57 13.02
N CYS A 125 -14.71 -11.11 12.70
CA CYS A 125 -13.50 -11.70 13.30
C CYS A 125 -13.33 -11.34 14.79
N HIS A 126 -13.57 -10.09 15.17
CA HIS A 126 -13.32 -9.65 16.54
C HIS A 126 -14.53 -9.89 17.46
N LEU A 127 -15.73 -9.37 17.12
CA LEU A 127 -16.90 -9.52 18.01
C LEU A 127 -17.52 -10.93 17.96
N TYR A 128 -17.69 -11.53 16.78
CA TYR A 128 -18.37 -12.83 16.66
C TYR A 128 -17.44 -14.02 16.93
N LEU A 129 -16.24 -14.05 16.33
CA LEU A 129 -15.28 -15.13 16.54
C LEU A 129 -14.40 -14.95 17.80
N GLY A 130 -14.42 -13.78 18.43
CA GLY A 130 -13.60 -13.50 19.62
C GLY A 130 -12.09 -13.55 19.37
N THR A 131 -11.64 -13.34 18.12
CA THR A 131 -10.22 -13.49 17.77
C THR A 131 -9.43 -12.22 18.08
N ASP A 132 -8.33 -12.38 18.81
CA ASP A 132 -7.40 -11.29 19.07
C ASP A 132 -6.64 -10.91 17.80
N ARG A 133 -6.58 -9.61 17.50
CA ARG A 133 -5.89 -9.02 16.33
C ARG A 133 -6.27 -9.67 14.99
N TYR A 134 -7.47 -10.23 14.86
CA TYR A 134 -7.88 -10.97 13.66
C TYR A 134 -7.00 -12.19 13.33
N PHE A 135 -6.30 -12.76 14.33
CA PHE A 135 -5.63 -14.05 14.16
C PHE A 135 -6.69 -15.15 14.04
N THR A 136 -7.16 -15.35 12.82
CA THR A 136 -8.15 -16.36 12.49
C THR A 136 -7.85 -16.99 11.14
N GLU A 137 -8.41 -18.17 10.91
CA GLU A 137 -8.46 -18.79 9.60
C GLU A 137 -9.71 -18.33 8.86
N LEU A 138 -9.61 -17.26 8.07
CA LEU A 138 -10.70 -16.89 7.17
C LEU A 138 -10.64 -17.79 5.94
N PHE A 139 -11.65 -18.66 5.76
CA PHE A 139 -11.68 -19.68 4.70
C PHE A 139 -10.51 -20.68 4.76
N GLY A 140 -10.09 -21.10 5.96
CA GLY A 140 -9.05 -22.12 6.16
C GLY A 140 -7.61 -21.65 5.90
N LYS A 141 -7.36 -20.33 5.99
CA LYS A 141 -6.02 -19.74 5.90
C LYS A 141 -5.85 -18.58 6.86
N HIS A 142 -4.67 -18.49 7.49
CA HIS A 142 -4.32 -17.36 8.36
C HIS A 142 -4.53 -16.01 7.66
N VAL A 143 -5.34 -15.15 8.27
CA VAL A 143 -5.48 -13.76 7.86
C VAL A 143 -4.16 -13.04 8.12
N TYR A 144 -3.58 -12.45 7.08
CA TYR A 144 -2.45 -11.53 7.24
C TYR A 144 -2.94 -10.21 7.83
N VAL A 145 -3.03 -10.16 9.16
CA VAL A 145 -3.46 -9.01 9.98
C VAL A 145 -2.80 -7.70 9.51
N LEU A 146 -1.53 -7.77 9.11
CA LEU A 146 -0.75 -6.63 8.65
C LEU A 146 -1.28 -6.04 7.34
N ALA A 147 -1.68 -6.87 6.37
CA ALA A 147 -2.21 -6.39 5.10
C ALA A 147 -3.55 -5.67 5.30
N VAL A 148 -4.42 -6.20 6.16
CA VAL A 148 -5.70 -5.56 6.54
C VAL A 148 -5.45 -4.18 7.13
N ALA A 149 -4.51 -4.07 8.08
CA ALA A 149 -4.14 -2.79 8.67
C ALA A 149 -3.66 -1.78 7.61
N TYR A 150 -2.83 -2.21 6.67
CA TYR A 150 -2.33 -1.32 5.61
C TYR A 150 -3.45 -0.83 4.70
N TYR A 151 -4.31 -1.75 4.23
CA TYR A 151 -5.42 -1.39 3.35
C TYR A 151 -6.41 -0.47 4.05
N SER A 152 -6.67 -0.68 5.34
CA SER A 152 -7.52 0.21 6.13
C SER A 152 -6.90 1.59 6.33
N ILE A 153 -5.60 1.68 6.61
CA ILE A 153 -4.89 2.97 6.72
C ILE A 153 -4.94 3.73 5.38
N ILE A 154 -4.65 3.05 4.28
CA ILE A 154 -4.70 3.64 2.94
C ILE A 154 -6.14 4.08 2.64
N GLY A 155 -7.13 3.23 2.93
CA GLY A 155 -8.54 3.56 2.72
C GLY A 155 -9.00 4.76 3.54
N MET A 156 -8.54 4.88 4.78
CA MET A 156 -8.78 6.04 5.64
C MET A 156 -8.22 7.32 5.00
N LEU A 157 -6.99 7.30 4.51
CA LEU A 157 -6.36 8.45 3.86
C LEU A 157 -7.02 8.80 2.51
N VAL A 158 -7.46 7.79 1.75
CA VAL A 158 -8.26 7.98 0.53
C VAL A 158 -9.60 8.63 0.84
N CYS A 159 -10.30 8.15 1.88
CA CYS A 159 -11.54 8.77 2.36
C CYS A 159 -11.31 10.22 2.83
N ALA A 160 -10.17 10.53 3.46
CA ALA A 160 -9.80 11.90 3.80
C ALA A 160 -9.63 12.79 2.56
N CYS A 161 -8.99 12.28 1.50
CA CYS A 161 -8.92 12.97 0.20
C CYS A 161 -10.32 13.16 -0.42
N ALA A 162 -11.21 12.18 -0.26
CA ALA A 162 -12.60 12.26 -0.72
C ALA A 162 -13.38 13.36 0.03
N ILE A 163 -13.23 13.45 1.36
CA ILE A 163 -13.83 14.52 2.18
C ILE A 163 -13.44 15.89 1.61
N ARG A 164 -12.14 16.13 1.44
CA ARG A 164 -11.61 17.37 0.85
C ARG A 164 -12.25 17.66 -0.51
N SER A 165 -12.23 16.68 -1.41
CA SER A 165 -12.73 16.82 -2.78
C SER A 165 -14.24 17.10 -2.82
N TYR A 166 -15.05 16.44 -1.99
CA TYR A 166 -16.49 16.67 -1.91
C TYR A 166 -16.84 18.01 -1.27
N LEU A 167 -16.13 18.43 -0.22
CA LEU A 167 -16.31 19.75 0.39
C LEU A 167 -15.99 20.87 -0.61
N GLY A 168 -14.88 20.76 -1.34
CA GLY A 168 -14.51 21.72 -2.40
C GLY A 168 -15.52 21.79 -3.55
N ARG A 169 -16.39 20.78 -3.70
CA ARG A 169 -17.49 20.75 -4.69
C ARG A 169 -18.87 21.08 -4.09
N GLY A 170 -18.93 21.47 -2.81
CA GLY A 170 -20.19 21.73 -2.11
C GLY A 170 -21.05 20.49 -1.83
N GLN A 171 -20.51 19.28 -1.99
CA GLN A 171 -21.23 18.01 -1.85
C GLN A 171 -21.16 17.47 -0.41
N THR A 172 -21.68 18.24 0.55
CA THR A 172 -21.54 17.96 1.99
C THR A 172 -22.08 16.58 2.40
N LYS A 173 -23.15 16.09 1.76
CA LYS A 173 -23.69 14.73 2.02
C LYS A 173 -22.66 13.63 1.76
N TRP A 174 -21.94 13.72 0.63
CA TRP A 174 -20.89 12.76 0.28
C TRP A 174 -19.64 12.93 1.15
N ALA A 175 -19.34 14.16 1.58
CA ALA A 175 -18.25 14.41 2.53
C ALA A 175 -18.54 13.77 3.90
N ILE A 176 -19.78 13.86 4.42
CA ILE A 176 -20.20 13.22 5.67
C ILE A 176 -20.09 11.69 5.52
N TYR A 177 -20.59 11.14 4.42
CA TYR A 177 -20.48 9.70 4.16
C TYR A 177 -19.02 9.23 4.08
N ALA A 178 -18.15 10.01 3.41
CA ALA A 178 -16.72 9.75 3.38
C ALA A 178 -16.08 9.78 4.77
N ALA A 179 -16.49 10.71 5.64
CA ALA A 179 -16.03 10.79 7.02
C ALA A 179 -16.45 9.56 7.83
N MET A 180 -17.69 9.09 7.68
CA MET A 180 -18.16 7.84 8.30
C MET A 180 -17.32 6.65 7.83
N CYS A 181 -17.10 6.50 6.52
CA CYS A 181 -16.24 5.45 5.97
C CYS A 181 -14.79 5.52 6.48
N SER A 182 -14.25 6.73 6.64
CA SER A 182 -12.93 6.95 7.24
C SER A 182 -12.86 6.44 8.68
N ILE A 183 -13.92 6.62 9.47
CA ILE A 183 -14.03 6.10 10.84
C ILE A 183 -14.09 4.56 10.83
N LEU A 184 -14.85 3.96 9.90
CA LEU A 184 -14.91 2.50 9.78
C LEU A 184 -13.53 1.89 9.45
N PHE A 185 -12.78 2.53 8.56
CA PHE A 185 -11.40 2.14 8.27
C PHE A 185 -10.48 2.34 9.47
N PHE A 186 -10.62 3.44 10.20
CA PHE A 186 -9.88 3.67 11.43
C PHE A 186 -10.12 2.54 12.43
N ILE A 187 -11.39 2.19 12.71
CA ILE A 187 -11.73 1.10 13.64
C ILE A 187 -11.14 -0.23 13.18
N THR A 188 -11.24 -0.54 11.88
CA THR A 188 -10.68 -1.77 11.29
C THR A 188 -9.15 -1.82 11.46
N SER A 189 -8.44 -0.73 11.17
CA SER A 189 -6.99 -0.66 11.35
C SER A 189 -6.61 -0.71 12.82
N PHE A 190 -7.39 -0.07 13.67
CA PHE A 190 -7.11 0.09 15.09
C PHE A 190 -7.20 -1.25 15.83
N LEU A 191 -8.30 -1.99 15.63
CA LEU A 191 -8.51 -3.31 16.22
C LEU A 191 -7.55 -4.40 15.68
N SER A 192 -6.83 -4.14 14.58
CA SER A 192 -5.73 -5.02 14.14
C SER A 192 -4.53 -5.04 15.13
N GLY A 193 -4.44 -4.06 16.03
CA GLY A 193 -3.33 -3.89 16.96
C GLY A 193 -1.98 -3.62 16.27
N SER A 194 -2.01 -3.10 15.04
CA SER A 194 -0.82 -2.76 14.26
C SER A 194 -0.32 -1.36 14.60
N LYS A 195 0.96 -1.27 15.01
CA LYS A 195 1.63 0.02 15.30
C LYS A 195 1.77 0.92 14.08
N VAL A 196 1.56 0.38 12.87
CA VAL A 196 1.64 1.12 11.60
C VAL A 196 0.57 2.22 11.51
N LEU A 197 -0.54 2.12 12.25
CA LEU A 197 -1.56 3.17 12.35
C LEU A 197 -0.98 4.49 12.86
N LEU A 198 -0.01 4.46 13.76
CA LEU A 198 0.59 5.67 14.33
C LEU A 198 1.28 6.54 13.26
N VAL A 199 1.80 5.92 12.20
CA VAL A 199 2.49 6.62 11.13
C VAL A 199 1.51 7.39 10.23
N SER A 200 0.24 6.97 10.14
CA SER A 200 -0.75 7.61 9.27
C SER A 200 -1.52 8.74 9.95
N LEU A 201 -1.54 8.80 11.28
CA LEU A 201 -2.25 9.85 12.03
C LEU A 201 -1.75 11.27 11.71
N PRO A 202 -0.44 11.56 11.65
CA PRO A 202 0.04 12.89 11.26
C PRO A 202 -0.38 13.28 9.83
N ILE A 203 -0.35 12.33 8.90
CA ILE A 203 -0.75 12.54 7.50
C ILE A 203 -2.25 12.85 7.43
N LEU A 204 -3.07 12.07 8.16
CA LEU A 204 -4.49 12.30 8.26
C LEU A 204 -4.79 13.69 8.85
N ALA A 205 -4.11 14.06 9.94
CA ALA A 205 -4.26 15.36 10.57
C ALA A 205 -3.94 16.51 9.60
N LEU A 206 -2.87 16.38 8.81
CA LEU A 206 -2.51 17.35 7.77
C LEU A 206 -3.60 17.46 6.70
N ILE A 207 -4.12 16.34 6.19
CA ILE A 207 -5.19 16.34 5.17
C ILE A 207 -6.47 16.98 5.72
N VAL A 208 -6.85 16.65 6.96
CA VAL A 208 -8.02 17.24 7.63
C VAL A 208 -7.81 18.74 7.81
N ALA A 209 -6.64 19.18 8.28
CA ALA A 209 -6.32 20.61 8.42
C ALA A 209 -6.45 21.35 7.08
N LEU A 210 -5.88 20.80 6.00
CA LEU A 210 -6.00 21.34 4.65
C LEU A 210 -7.45 21.33 4.13
N SER A 211 -8.27 20.38 4.55
CA SER A 211 -9.70 20.29 4.19
C SER A 211 -10.52 21.35 4.91
N VAL A 212 -10.21 21.63 6.18
CA VAL A 212 -10.87 22.69 6.97
C VAL A 212 -10.62 24.07 6.38
N LEU A 213 -9.46 24.30 5.74
CA LEU A 213 -9.18 25.56 5.04
C LEU A 213 -10.13 25.83 3.88
N GLN A 214 -10.72 24.79 3.28
CA GLN A 214 -11.69 24.93 2.18
C GLN A 214 -13.11 25.23 2.66
N LEU A 215 -13.38 25.14 3.96
CA LEU A 215 -14.69 25.40 4.55
C LEU A 215 -14.88 26.87 4.90
N GLU A 216 -16.13 27.32 4.80
CA GLU A 216 -16.54 28.59 5.39
C GLU A 216 -16.23 28.61 6.89
N LYS A 217 -15.86 29.79 7.42
CA LYS A 217 -15.48 29.95 8.84
C LYS A 217 -16.56 29.43 9.80
N SER A 218 -17.83 29.57 9.43
CA SER A 218 -19.00 29.09 10.18
C SER A 218 -19.10 27.55 10.30
N GLN A 219 -18.48 26.81 9.38
CA GLN A 219 -18.55 25.35 9.30
C GLN A 219 -17.37 24.66 10.01
N ARG A 220 -16.27 25.38 10.26
CA ARG A 220 -15.05 24.85 10.90
C ARG A 220 -15.29 24.28 12.31
N PRO A 221 -16.06 24.94 13.20
CA PRO A 221 -16.33 24.41 14.54
C PRO A 221 -17.01 23.03 14.53
N LYS A 222 -17.86 22.77 13.53
CA LYS A 222 -18.55 21.47 13.38
C LYS A 222 -17.57 20.35 13.04
N VAL A 223 -16.59 20.63 12.18
CA VAL A 223 -15.54 19.67 11.83
C VAL A 223 -14.60 19.44 13.00
N TYR A 224 -14.21 20.49 13.72
CA TYR A 224 -13.41 20.34 14.94
C TYR A 224 -14.14 19.48 15.97
N LEU A 225 -15.41 19.76 16.23
CA LEU A 225 -16.23 18.96 17.15
C LEU A 225 -16.32 17.50 16.70
N ALA A 226 -16.59 17.23 15.42
CA ALA A 226 -16.66 15.87 14.89
C ALA A 226 -15.30 15.13 15.02
N SER A 227 -14.19 15.78 14.69
CA SER A 227 -12.85 15.20 14.86
C SER A 227 -12.53 14.93 16.34
N SER A 228 -12.91 15.85 17.23
CA SER A 228 -12.71 15.68 18.67
C SER A 228 -13.54 14.53 19.22
N ILE A 229 -14.79 14.35 18.78
CA ILE A 229 -15.63 13.22 19.17
C ILE A 229 -15.00 11.90 18.72
N VAL A 230 -14.46 11.82 17.49
CA VAL A 230 -13.79 10.60 17.01
C VAL A 230 -12.54 10.30 17.84
N ILE A 231 -11.73 11.31 18.16
CA ILE A 231 -10.54 11.15 19.01
C ILE A 231 -10.95 10.70 20.42
N VAL A 232 -11.92 11.37 21.03
CA VAL A 232 -12.41 11.05 22.38
C VAL A 232 -13.05 9.66 22.41
N ALA A 233 -13.89 9.30 21.44
CA ALA A 233 -14.47 7.96 21.35
C ALA A 233 -13.38 6.90 21.17
N SER A 234 -12.34 7.19 20.39
CA SER A 234 -11.20 6.29 20.24
C SER A 234 -10.47 6.09 21.57
N ILE A 235 -10.32 7.14 22.38
CA ILE A 235 -9.69 7.08 23.71
C ILE A 235 -10.59 6.37 24.74
N VAL A 236 -11.90 6.62 24.72
CA VAL A 236 -12.86 6.15 25.73
C VAL A 236 -13.28 4.69 25.51
N PHE A 237 -13.52 4.27 24.28
CA PHE A 237 -13.89 2.87 23.96
C PHE A 237 -12.66 1.95 23.86
N PHE A 238 -11.56 2.35 24.47
CA PHE A 238 -10.29 1.64 24.44
C PHE A 238 -10.23 0.64 25.61
N PRO A 239 -10.09 -0.68 25.35
CA PRO A 239 -9.60 -1.60 26.37
C PRO A 239 -8.08 -1.39 26.47
N THR A 240 -7.63 -0.87 27.59
CA THR A 240 -6.27 -0.33 27.85
C THR A 240 -5.09 -1.29 27.69
N THR A 241 -5.24 -2.55 27.27
CA THR A 241 -4.25 -3.58 27.67
C THR A 241 -3.51 -4.34 26.56
N THR A 242 -3.36 -3.83 25.33
CA THR A 242 -2.45 -4.51 24.36
C THR A 242 -1.53 -3.63 23.53
N MET A 243 -2.01 -2.57 22.87
CA MET A 243 -1.12 -1.78 22.00
C MET A 243 -0.18 -0.87 22.81
N PHE A 244 -0.68 -0.15 23.81
CA PHE A 244 0.14 0.70 24.68
C PHE A 244 1.09 -0.12 25.54
N GLU A 245 0.62 -1.18 26.20
CA GLU A 245 1.51 -2.10 26.93
C GLU A 245 2.60 -2.71 26.05
N ARG A 246 2.34 -2.97 24.76
CA ARG A 246 3.35 -3.44 23.82
C ARG A 246 4.29 -2.33 23.36
N ILE A 247 3.86 -1.07 23.38
CA ILE A 247 4.76 0.06 23.11
C ILE A 247 5.64 0.28 24.33
N GLU A 248 5.07 0.32 25.52
CA GLU A 248 5.76 0.42 26.80
C GLU A 248 6.76 -0.72 26.98
N ARG A 249 6.33 -1.98 26.87
CA ARG A 249 7.25 -3.13 26.87
C ARG A 249 8.32 -3.04 25.80
N ASP A 250 7.99 -2.59 24.59
CA ASP A 250 9.02 -2.45 23.55
C ASP A 250 10.03 -1.35 23.90
N VAL A 251 9.60 -0.24 24.55
CA VAL A 251 10.44 0.88 24.99
C VAL A 251 11.33 0.48 26.17
N GLU A 252 10.77 -0.20 27.15
CA GLU A 252 11.50 -0.68 28.33
C GLU A 252 12.57 -1.71 27.97
N ASN A 253 12.32 -2.51 26.92
CA ASN A 253 13.19 -3.59 26.49
C ASN A 253 14.17 -3.20 25.37
N ILE A 254 14.20 -1.93 24.92
CA ILE A 254 15.16 -1.49 23.90
C ILE A 254 16.58 -1.73 24.41
N ASN A 255 17.40 -2.43 23.62
CA ASN A 255 18.80 -2.77 23.94
C ASN A 255 19.01 -3.76 25.09
N LEU A 256 17.95 -4.36 25.65
CA LEU A 256 18.10 -5.57 26.47
C LEU A 256 18.18 -6.80 25.57
N ASP A 257 18.91 -7.84 25.97
CA ASP A 257 18.97 -9.18 25.34
C ASP A 257 17.63 -9.94 25.49
N THR A 258 16.56 -9.27 25.09
CA THR A 258 15.18 -9.74 25.14
C THR A 258 14.69 -9.91 23.72
N THR A 259 13.99 -11.03 23.47
CA THR A 259 13.47 -11.39 22.14
C THR A 259 12.19 -10.62 21.81
N THR A 260 12.23 -9.29 21.85
CA THR A 260 11.10 -8.43 21.47
C THR A 260 11.05 -8.21 19.96
N SER A 261 9.85 -7.90 19.45
CA SER A 261 9.65 -7.61 18.02
C SER A 261 10.37 -6.35 17.54
N THR A 262 10.74 -5.46 18.47
CA THR A 262 11.46 -4.22 18.17
C THR A 262 12.97 -4.46 18.13
N ASN A 263 13.53 -5.20 19.09
CA ASN A 263 14.94 -5.60 19.07
C ASN A 263 15.25 -6.45 17.83
N ALA A 264 14.36 -7.38 17.47
CA ALA A 264 14.47 -8.17 16.23
C ALA A 264 14.60 -7.28 14.98
N ARG A 265 13.84 -6.19 14.89
CA ARG A 265 13.91 -5.25 13.75
C ARG A 265 15.20 -4.43 13.75
N ILE A 266 15.70 -4.04 14.92
CA ILE A 266 17.00 -3.35 15.04
C ILE A 266 18.11 -4.26 14.52
N GLU A 267 18.13 -5.53 14.93
CA GLU A 267 19.09 -6.53 14.46
C GLU A 267 18.95 -6.80 12.95
N MET A 268 17.73 -6.84 12.41
CA MET A 268 17.48 -6.91 10.96
C MET A 268 18.03 -5.68 10.21
N LEU A 269 17.91 -4.47 10.77
CA LEU A 269 18.47 -3.26 10.19
C LEU A 269 20.00 -3.31 10.18
N LYS A 270 20.63 -3.76 11.27
CA LYS A 270 22.09 -3.96 11.34
C LYS A 270 22.55 -4.98 10.29
N SER A 271 21.95 -6.17 10.27
CA SER A 271 22.23 -7.21 9.28
C SER A 271 22.12 -6.68 7.85
N GLY A 272 21.04 -5.96 7.54
CA GLY A 272 20.84 -5.39 6.21
C GLY A 272 21.85 -4.30 5.85
N TYR A 273 22.24 -3.46 6.80
CA TYR A 273 23.29 -2.45 6.62
C TYR A 273 24.63 -3.10 6.29
N HIS A 274 25.08 -4.06 7.10
CA HIS A 274 26.33 -4.78 6.84
C HIS A 274 26.29 -5.55 5.52
N THR A 275 25.16 -6.16 5.19
CA THR A 275 24.97 -6.87 3.90
C THR A 275 25.14 -5.91 2.71
N PHE A 276 24.59 -4.69 2.81
CA PHE A 276 24.72 -3.68 1.77
C PHE A 276 26.17 -3.20 1.61
N ILE A 277 26.88 -2.97 2.71
CA ILE A 277 28.30 -2.54 2.66
C ILE A 277 29.17 -3.60 1.99
N GLU A 278 28.93 -4.88 2.28
CA GLU A 278 29.68 -5.99 1.70
C GLU A 278 29.34 -6.23 0.21
N ALA A 279 28.07 -6.04 -0.18
CA ALA A 279 27.60 -6.27 -1.55
C ALA A 279 26.78 -5.09 -2.12
N PRO A 280 27.38 -3.91 -2.36
CA PRO A 280 26.65 -2.67 -2.59
C PRO A 280 25.93 -2.60 -3.94
N LEU A 281 26.42 -3.30 -4.97
CA LEU A 281 25.85 -3.19 -6.32
C LEU A 281 24.62 -4.08 -6.51
N PHE A 282 24.76 -5.38 -6.24
CA PHE A 282 23.74 -6.39 -6.52
C PHE A 282 23.14 -7.04 -5.27
N GLY A 283 23.62 -6.68 -4.08
CA GLY A 283 23.21 -7.31 -2.83
C GLY A 283 23.63 -8.77 -2.73
N MET A 284 23.06 -9.45 -1.73
CA MET A 284 23.27 -10.88 -1.51
C MET A 284 21.97 -11.66 -1.74
N GLY A 285 22.09 -12.76 -2.50
CA GLY A 285 21.07 -13.80 -2.56
C GLY A 285 20.91 -14.54 -1.22
N TYR A 286 19.90 -15.39 -1.12
CA TYR A 286 19.50 -16.00 0.15
C TYR A 286 20.61 -16.81 0.82
N GLU A 287 21.35 -17.64 0.07
CA GLU A 287 22.39 -18.51 0.67
C GLU A 287 23.60 -17.69 1.15
N LYS A 288 24.10 -16.76 0.31
CA LYS A 288 25.20 -15.87 0.70
C LYS A 288 24.83 -14.99 1.89
N ARG A 289 23.59 -14.50 1.94
CA ARG A 289 23.11 -13.71 3.07
C ARG A 289 23.00 -14.53 4.35
N LYS A 290 22.61 -15.80 4.24
CA LYS A 290 22.62 -16.74 5.38
C LYS A 290 24.04 -16.93 5.91
N GLU A 291 25.00 -17.26 5.04
CA GLU A 291 26.41 -17.42 5.43
C GLU A 291 26.97 -16.14 6.07
N PHE A 292 26.67 -14.98 5.47
CA PHE A 292 27.11 -13.69 5.99
C PHE A 292 26.48 -13.34 7.33
N ASN A 293 25.18 -13.61 7.52
CA ASN A 293 24.52 -13.41 8.81
C ASN A 293 25.10 -14.31 9.90
N ASN A 294 25.44 -15.56 9.58
CA ASN A 294 26.10 -16.46 10.54
C ASN A 294 27.47 -15.90 10.95
N LYS A 295 28.25 -15.41 9.98
CA LYS A 295 29.52 -14.73 10.27
C LYS A 295 29.33 -13.51 11.19
N LEU A 296 28.35 -12.65 10.92
CA LEU A 296 28.05 -11.49 11.77
C LEU A 296 27.62 -11.90 13.18
N TYR A 297 26.95 -13.05 13.32
CA TYR A 297 26.56 -13.61 14.61
C TYR A 297 27.79 -14.12 15.38
N ASP A 298 28.66 -14.89 14.72
CA ASP A 298 29.91 -15.40 15.31
C ASP A 298 30.85 -14.27 15.74
N GLU A 299 30.84 -13.15 15.02
CA GLU A 299 31.61 -11.93 15.33
C GLU A 299 30.96 -11.05 16.42
N GLY A 300 29.77 -11.41 16.92
CA GLY A 300 29.05 -10.62 17.93
C GLY A 300 28.53 -9.27 17.40
N VAL A 301 28.35 -9.13 16.09
CA VAL A 301 27.81 -7.92 15.45
C VAL A 301 26.27 -7.91 15.50
N ILE A 302 25.66 -9.09 15.38
CA ILE A 302 24.22 -9.30 15.51
C ILE A 302 23.92 -10.44 16.48
N PHE A 303 22.78 -10.38 17.17
CA PHE A 303 22.45 -11.31 18.27
C PHE A 303 21.15 -12.10 18.07
N PHE A 304 20.56 -12.09 16.86
CA PHE A 304 19.22 -12.61 16.63
C PHE A 304 19.16 -13.90 15.78
N PRO A 305 18.77 -15.06 16.35
CA PRO A 305 18.80 -16.37 15.67
C PRO A 305 17.78 -16.51 14.51
N TYR A 306 16.76 -15.66 14.43
CA TYR A 306 15.77 -15.68 13.35
C TYR A 306 16.30 -15.20 11.98
N LEU A 307 17.59 -14.86 11.88
CA LEU A 307 18.26 -14.45 10.63
C LEU A 307 18.95 -15.62 9.90
N GLU A 308 18.95 -16.81 10.51
CA GLU A 308 19.69 -18.01 10.08
C GLU A 308 19.25 -18.61 8.73
N ASP A 309 18.02 -18.33 8.25
CA ASP A 309 17.55 -18.94 7.00
C ASP A 309 17.87 -18.09 5.75
N GLY A 310 18.32 -16.85 5.95
CA GLY A 310 18.64 -15.90 4.88
C GLY A 310 17.44 -15.50 4.00
N LYS A 311 16.21 -15.95 4.26
CA LYS A 311 15.01 -15.76 3.41
C LYS A 311 14.05 -14.71 3.93
N HIS A 312 14.00 -14.50 5.25
CA HIS A 312 13.05 -13.58 5.85
C HIS A 312 13.19 -12.12 5.35
N SER A 313 12.06 -11.43 5.29
CA SER A 313 12.02 -9.98 5.04
C SER A 313 12.72 -9.25 6.17
N LEU A 314 13.50 -8.23 5.86
CA LEU A 314 14.13 -7.37 6.89
C LEU A 314 13.14 -6.38 7.52
N HIS A 315 11.84 -6.47 7.17
CA HIS A 315 10.80 -5.58 7.69
C HIS A 315 11.15 -4.08 7.58
N ASN A 316 11.86 -3.72 6.53
CA ASN A 316 12.10 -2.35 6.09
C ASN A 316 12.39 -2.42 4.60
N GLU A 317 11.61 -1.74 3.79
CA GLU A 317 11.64 -1.89 2.35
C GLU A 317 12.97 -1.45 1.74
N TYR A 318 13.51 -0.35 2.24
CA TYR A 318 14.74 0.25 1.75
C TYR A 318 15.93 -0.64 2.09
N VAL A 319 16.04 -1.06 3.34
CA VAL A 319 17.11 -1.96 3.81
C VAL A 319 16.96 -3.33 3.17
N ASN A 320 15.74 -3.85 3.01
CA ASN A 320 15.49 -5.11 2.32
C ASN A 320 15.90 -5.03 0.84
N ALA A 321 15.65 -3.91 0.16
CA ALA A 321 16.07 -3.71 -1.22
C ALA A 321 17.60 -3.60 -1.35
N LEU A 322 18.23 -2.81 -0.48
CA LEU A 322 19.69 -2.64 -0.45
C LEU A 322 20.40 -3.95 -0.12
N ALA A 323 19.94 -4.70 0.88
CA ALA A 323 20.57 -5.96 1.28
C ALA A 323 20.43 -7.05 0.21
N LYS A 324 19.25 -7.19 -0.41
CA LYS A 324 18.98 -8.30 -1.35
C LYS A 324 19.40 -8.00 -2.79
N LYS A 325 19.33 -6.74 -3.19
CA LYS A 325 19.50 -6.30 -4.59
C LYS A 325 20.46 -5.12 -4.74
N GLY A 326 21.13 -4.67 -3.68
CA GLY A 326 22.07 -3.56 -3.71
C GLY A 326 21.40 -2.24 -4.11
N ILE A 327 22.21 -1.34 -4.65
CA ILE A 327 21.75 -0.05 -5.18
C ILE A 327 20.71 -0.22 -6.29
N ILE A 328 20.79 -1.31 -7.07
CA ILE A 328 19.81 -1.61 -8.11
C ILE A 328 18.42 -1.85 -7.51
N GLY A 329 18.36 -2.58 -6.39
CA GLY A 329 17.13 -2.77 -5.62
C GLY A 329 16.53 -1.46 -5.14
N PHE A 330 17.38 -0.57 -4.60
CA PHE A 330 16.94 0.73 -4.13
C PHE A 330 16.40 1.61 -5.27
N ILE A 331 17.10 1.66 -6.40
CA ILE A 331 16.64 2.36 -7.62
C ILE A 331 15.28 1.82 -8.06
N LEU A 332 15.09 0.49 -8.04
CA LEU A 332 13.81 -0.12 -8.39
C LEU A 332 12.69 0.35 -7.45
N VAL A 333 12.90 0.33 -6.14
CA VAL A 333 11.91 0.83 -5.16
C VAL A 333 11.62 2.31 -5.39
N SER A 334 12.64 3.14 -5.63
CA SER A 334 12.46 4.56 -5.94
C SER A 334 11.66 4.77 -7.23
N LEU A 335 11.94 4.02 -8.29
CA LEU A 335 11.20 4.10 -9.55
C LEU A 335 9.73 3.70 -9.37
N LEU A 336 9.46 2.63 -8.61
CA LEU A 336 8.11 2.20 -8.31
C LEU A 336 7.32 3.31 -7.60
N TYR A 337 7.92 4.01 -6.64
CA TYR A 337 7.28 5.12 -5.94
C TYR A 337 7.14 6.41 -6.76
N LEU A 338 8.18 6.80 -7.48
CA LEU A 338 8.21 8.09 -8.18
C LEU A 338 7.42 8.08 -9.48
N ALA A 339 7.37 6.96 -10.21
CA ALA A 339 6.70 6.87 -11.51
C ALA A 339 5.20 7.23 -11.49
N PRO A 340 4.36 6.72 -10.56
CA PRO A 340 2.95 7.12 -10.52
C PRO A 340 2.76 8.60 -10.15
N ILE A 341 3.58 9.14 -9.24
CA ILE A 341 3.54 10.57 -8.89
C ILE A 341 3.94 11.43 -10.10
N TYR A 342 5.01 11.07 -10.79
CA TYR A 342 5.48 11.78 -11.98
C TYR A 342 4.43 11.77 -13.11
N CYS A 343 3.80 10.62 -13.35
CA CYS A 343 2.68 10.51 -14.30
C CYS A 343 1.54 11.47 -13.93
N ALA A 344 1.10 11.48 -12.67
CA ALA A 344 0.03 12.35 -12.22
C ALA A 344 0.43 13.83 -12.30
N TYR A 345 1.66 14.17 -11.92
CA TYR A 345 2.19 15.52 -12.03
C TYR A 345 2.12 16.00 -13.48
N LYS A 346 2.62 15.22 -14.44
CA LYS A 346 2.63 15.60 -15.86
C LYS A 346 1.23 15.79 -16.44
N LEU A 347 0.26 15.00 -15.97
CA LEU A 347 -1.08 14.92 -16.55
C LEU A 347 -2.15 15.70 -15.78
N ARG A 348 -1.77 16.49 -14.76
CA ARG A 348 -2.75 17.07 -13.84
C ARG A 348 -3.69 18.10 -14.46
N GLU A 349 -3.34 18.79 -15.56
CA GLU A 349 -4.17 19.81 -16.26
C GLU A 349 -5.09 20.62 -15.32
N ASN A 350 -4.54 21.14 -14.20
CA ASN A 350 -5.20 21.87 -13.09
C ASN A 350 -6.02 21.08 -12.04
N ASN A 351 -6.12 19.76 -12.15
CA ASN A 351 -6.73 18.88 -11.16
C ASN A 351 -5.73 18.51 -10.03
N GLY A 352 -5.69 19.36 -8.99
CA GLY A 352 -4.87 19.11 -7.79
C GLY A 352 -5.33 17.92 -6.94
N ASP A 353 -6.59 17.50 -7.02
CA ASP A 353 -7.14 16.42 -6.19
C ASP A 353 -6.50 15.06 -6.52
N VAL A 354 -6.31 14.76 -7.81
CA VAL A 354 -5.71 13.47 -8.21
C VAL A 354 -4.22 13.42 -7.88
N LEU A 355 -3.50 14.54 -8.04
CA LEU A 355 -2.10 14.63 -7.62
C LEU A 355 -1.96 14.47 -6.11
N LEU A 356 -2.83 15.12 -5.32
CA LEU A 356 -2.87 14.94 -3.87
C LEU A 356 -3.15 13.48 -3.52
N LEU A 357 -4.17 12.88 -4.13
CA LEU A 357 -4.57 11.50 -3.90
C LEU A 357 -3.44 10.51 -4.16
N ILE A 358 -2.77 10.59 -5.31
CA ILE A 358 -1.64 9.67 -5.61
C ILE A 358 -0.46 9.93 -4.68
N THR A 359 -0.19 11.19 -4.30
CA THR A 359 0.91 11.54 -3.40
C THR A 359 0.66 11.00 -2.00
N VAL A 360 -0.57 11.12 -1.50
CA VAL A 360 -1.00 10.55 -0.21
C VAL A 360 -0.96 9.02 -0.25
N PHE A 361 -1.45 8.41 -1.33
CA PHE A 361 -1.43 6.97 -1.53
C PHE A 361 0.01 6.41 -1.54
N VAL A 362 0.88 6.99 -2.37
CA VAL A 362 2.29 6.59 -2.45
C VAL A 362 3.03 6.91 -1.15
N GLY A 363 2.79 8.08 -0.55
CA GLY A 363 3.37 8.48 0.73
C GLY A 363 3.00 7.53 1.86
N ALA A 364 1.76 7.04 1.90
CA ALA A 364 1.35 6.01 2.85
C ALA A 364 2.17 4.71 2.68
N PHE A 365 2.40 4.26 1.44
CA PHE A 365 3.25 3.11 1.19
C PHE A 365 4.72 3.35 1.58
N VAL A 366 5.29 4.52 1.27
CA VAL A 366 6.66 4.92 1.68
C VAL A 366 6.80 4.86 3.21
N CYS A 367 5.81 5.38 3.93
CA CYS A 367 5.73 5.34 5.39
C CYS A 367 5.60 3.91 5.94
N ILE A 368 4.73 3.08 5.35
CA ILE A 368 4.61 1.66 5.70
C ILE A 368 5.94 0.94 5.42
N GLY A 369 6.58 1.27 4.29
CA GLY A 369 7.88 0.75 3.84
C GLY A 369 9.04 1.04 4.79
N ALA A 370 8.94 2.07 5.63
CA ALA A 370 9.94 2.31 6.68
C ALA A 370 9.91 1.24 7.79
N THR A 371 8.80 0.53 7.94
CA THR A 371 8.59 -0.46 9.01
C THR A 371 8.34 -1.87 8.50
N GLN A 372 8.17 -2.04 7.18
CA GLN A 372 7.73 -3.24 6.48
C GLN A 372 8.24 -3.21 5.02
N ALA A 373 7.96 -4.25 4.22
CA ALA A 373 8.36 -4.32 2.80
C ALA A 373 7.14 -4.52 1.86
N PRO A 374 6.18 -3.57 1.82
CA PRO A 374 4.90 -3.76 1.15
C PRO A 374 5.00 -3.94 -0.38
N LEU A 375 5.96 -3.32 -1.07
CA LEU A 375 6.18 -3.51 -2.51
C LEU A 375 6.75 -4.90 -2.84
N PHE A 376 7.27 -5.62 -1.86
CA PHE A 376 7.73 -7.00 -2.04
C PHE A 376 6.70 -8.05 -1.61
N GLY A 377 5.65 -7.67 -0.86
CA GLY A 377 4.60 -8.57 -0.42
C GLY A 377 3.64 -8.99 -1.53
N SER A 378 3.15 -10.23 -1.51
CA SER A 378 2.35 -10.80 -2.60
C SER A 378 1.05 -10.04 -2.88
N SER A 379 0.28 -9.76 -1.82
CA SER A 379 -0.98 -9.02 -1.94
C SER A 379 -0.75 -7.51 -2.07
N THR A 380 0.17 -6.97 -1.29
CA THR A 380 0.42 -5.54 -1.16
C THR A 380 1.07 -4.94 -2.41
N SER A 381 1.95 -5.67 -3.10
CA SER A 381 2.54 -5.25 -4.38
C SER A 381 1.49 -5.21 -5.49
N THR A 382 0.64 -6.24 -5.58
CA THR A 382 -0.50 -6.29 -6.51
C THR A 382 -1.45 -5.12 -6.26
N TYR A 383 -1.82 -4.91 -5.00
CA TYR A 383 -2.69 -3.80 -4.59
C TYR A 383 -2.07 -2.44 -4.94
N TYR A 384 -0.80 -2.23 -4.61
CA TYR A 384 -0.07 -1.00 -4.93
C TYR A 384 -0.11 -0.69 -6.43
N ALA A 385 0.27 -1.67 -7.25
CA ALA A 385 0.40 -1.49 -8.69
C ALA A 385 -0.95 -1.17 -9.33
N ILE A 386 -2.00 -1.94 -9.00
CA ILE A 386 -3.32 -1.76 -9.63
C ILE A 386 -4.02 -0.51 -9.12
N ILE A 387 -3.94 -0.18 -7.82
CA ILE A 387 -4.51 1.08 -7.31
C ILE A 387 -3.79 2.30 -7.90
N SER A 388 -2.46 2.25 -8.07
CA SER A 388 -1.72 3.31 -8.75
C SER A 388 -2.25 3.55 -10.17
N LEU A 389 -2.45 2.47 -10.93
CA LEU A 389 -3.08 2.57 -12.25
C LEU A 389 -4.52 3.10 -12.15
N PHE A 390 -5.31 2.62 -11.19
CA PHE A 390 -6.69 3.05 -11.02
C PHE A 390 -6.81 4.55 -10.74
N ILE A 391 -5.98 5.10 -9.83
CA ILE A 391 -5.90 6.54 -9.56
C ILE A 391 -5.54 7.30 -10.84
N LEU A 392 -4.53 6.82 -11.58
CA LEU A 392 -4.07 7.43 -12.82
C LEU A 392 -5.14 7.41 -13.93
N LEU A 393 -6.02 6.40 -13.98
CA LEU A 393 -7.18 6.34 -14.87
C LEU A 393 -8.28 7.35 -14.54
N THR A 394 -8.21 8.02 -13.37
CA THR A 394 -9.13 9.11 -13.00
C THR A 394 -8.73 10.48 -13.51
N LEU A 395 -7.49 10.61 -14.02
CA LEU A 395 -7.01 11.85 -14.59
C LEU A 395 -7.83 12.22 -15.81
N ARG A 396 -8.40 13.42 -15.80
CA ARG A 396 -9.01 14.01 -16.99
C ARG A 396 -7.86 14.38 -17.92
N ARG A 397 -7.82 13.73 -19.08
CA ARG A 397 -6.96 14.13 -20.19
C ARG A 397 -7.83 14.91 -21.15
N GLY A 398 -7.45 16.15 -21.49
CA GLY A 398 -7.96 16.81 -22.68
C GLY A 398 -7.93 15.82 -23.85
N ALA A 399 -8.95 15.85 -24.71
CA ALA A 399 -8.82 15.19 -26.00
C ALA A 399 -7.51 15.71 -26.60
N VAL A 400 -6.56 14.81 -26.89
CA VAL A 400 -5.45 15.18 -27.76
C VAL A 400 -6.14 15.64 -29.03
N SER A 401 -6.16 16.95 -29.25
CA SER A 401 -6.60 17.52 -30.50
C SER A 401 -5.69 16.91 -31.55
N SER A 402 -6.24 16.01 -32.35
CA SER A 402 -5.69 15.68 -33.66
C SER A 402 -5.58 17.00 -34.41
N GLN A 403 -4.37 17.55 -34.46
CA GLN A 403 -3.93 18.44 -35.52
C GLN A 403 -3.04 17.62 -36.44
#